data_AF-A0A9E5UUJ9-F1
#
_entry.id   AF-A0A9E5UUJ9-F1
#
_cell.length_a   1.000
_cell.length_b   1.000
_cell.length_c   1.000
_cell.angle_alpha   90.00
_cell.angle_beta   90.00
_cell.angle_gamma   90.00
#
_symmetry.space_group_name_H-M   'P 1'
#
loop_
_entity.id
_entity.type
_entity.pdbx_description
1 polymer ?
#
loop_
_entity_poly.entity_id
_entity_poly.type
_entity_poly.pdbx_seq_one_letter_code
_entity_poly.pdbx_strand_id
1 'polypeptide(L)'
;MFNIAWLQVRLSLLNPGTYVVNFGMPVIMMVVLALAISGGAPSLRLDVVNQDEDGEVAAELITQLEALSAGEDNVVVICVYGAADIPEECDLSNEAQFEQSGLERLEEGDAAAALIIPEGFRRRC
;
A
#
# COMPACT_ATOMS: atom_id res chain seq x y z
N MET A 1 26.36 21.01 -38.40
CA MET A 1 25.44 20.18 -37.58
C MET A 1 24.07 20.83 -37.36
N PHE A 2 23.96 22.16 -37.16
CA PHE A 2 22.67 22.85 -36.93
C PHE A 2 21.61 22.64 -38.03
N ASN A 3 22.01 22.64 -39.31
CA ASN A 3 21.09 22.45 -40.44
C ASN A 3 20.43 21.05 -40.49
N ILE A 4 21.09 20.02 -39.94
CA ILE A 4 20.58 18.65 -39.95
C ILE A 4 19.52 18.48 -38.85
N ALA A 5 19.79 19.04 -37.65
CA ALA A 5 18.82 19.07 -36.55
C ALA A 5 17.56 19.86 -36.93
N TRP A 6 17.71 21.00 -37.61
CA TRP A 6 16.58 21.78 -38.10
C TRP A 6 15.73 21.02 -39.12
N LEU A 7 16.37 20.27 -40.03
CA LEU A 7 15.66 19.44 -41.01
C LEU A 7 14.88 18.31 -40.34
N GLN A 8 15.45 17.65 -39.32
CA GLN A 8 14.76 16.61 -38.57
C GLN A 8 13.55 17.13 -37.79
N VAL A 9 13.66 18.29 -37.14
CA VAL A 9 12.52 18.92 -36.44
C VAL A 9 11.41 19.27 -37.44
N ARG A 10 11.76 19.80 -38.61
CA ARG A 10 10.78 20.15 -39.65
C ARG A 10 10.10 18.93 -40.25
N LEU A 11 10.83 17.83 -40.46
CA LEU A 11 10.27 16.55 -40.89
C LEU A 11 9.36 15.94 -39.81
N SER A 12 9.75 16.04 -38.53
CA SER A 12 8.92 15.61 -37.41
C SER A 12 7.66 16.46 -37.25
N LEU A 13 7.68 17.75 -37.63
CA LEU A 13 6.54 18.67 -37.70
C LEU A 13 5.54 18.36 -38.81
N LEU A 14 6.00 17.76 -39.90
CA LEU A 14 5.15 17.45 -41.06
C LEU A 14 4.47 16.07 -40.97
N ASN A 15 4.85 15.24 -40.00
CA ASN A 15 4.22 13.93 -39.77
C ASN A 15 3.19 14.03 -38.62
N PRO A 16 1.89 14.16 -38.91
CA PRO A 16 0.84 14.24 -37.89
C PRO A 16 0.77 12.99 -37.00
N GLY A 17 1.16 11.83 -37.53
CA GLY A 17 1.25 10.58 -36.75
C GLY A 17 2.28 10.65 -35.61
N THR A 18 3.35 11.42 -35.78
CA THR A 18 4.37 11.60 -34.75
C THR A 18 3.86 12.45 -33.58
N TYR A 19 2.96 13.42 -33.83
CA TYR A 19 2.33 14.21 -32.76
C TYR A 19 1.35 13.39 -31.95
N VAL A 20 0.50 12.60 -32.63
CA VAL A 20 -0.49 11.77 -31.96
C VAL A 20 0.19 10.73 -31.09
N VAL A 21 1.28 10.13 -31.54
CA VAL A 21 2.04 9.17 -30.73
C VAL A 21 2.83 9.86 -29.62
N ASN A 22 3.58 10.94 -29.91
CA ASN A 22 4.44 11.58 -28.92
C ASN A 22 3.67 12.33 -27.82
N PHE A 23 2.50 12.90 -28.12
CA PHE A 23 1.66 13.57 -27.11
C PHE A 23 0.56 12.66 -26.57
N GLY A 24 0.04 11.73 -27.37
CA GLY A 24 -1.02 10.81 -26.95
C GLY A 24 -0.53 9.70 -26.02
N MET A 25 0.64 9.09 -26.29
CA MET A 25 1.16 8.01 -25.45
C MET A 25 1.41 8.44 -23.99
N PRO A 26 2.04 9.58 -23.69
CA PRO A 26 2.23 10.01 -22.31
C PRO A 26 0.91 10.22 -21.57
N VAL A 27 -0.11 10.79 -22.23
CA VAL A 27 -1.43 11.01 -21.64
C VAL A 27 -2.13 9.69 -21.35
N ILE A 28 -2.12 8.77 -22.31
CA ILE A 28 -2.70 7.42 -22.13
C ILE A 28 -1.98 6.68 -20.99
N MET A 29 -0.65 6.73 -20.96
CA MET A 29 0.16 6.10 -19.93
C MET A 29 -0.10 6.71 -18.55
N MET A 30 -0.28 8.04 -18.47
CA MET A 30 -0.64 8.73 -17.23
C MET A 30 -2.05 8.36 -16.76
N VAL A 31 -3.02 8.21 -17.67
CA VAL A 31 -4.38 7.73 -17.34
C VAL A 31 -4.36 6.28 -16.88
N VAL A 32 -3.59 5.41 -17.52
CA VAL A 32 -3.43 4.00 -17.11
C VAL A 32 -2.77 3.91 -15.75
N LEU A 33 -1.72 4.68 -15.49
CA LEU A 33 -1.09 4.78 -14.17
C LEU A 33 -2.06 5.32 -13.12
N ALA A 34 -2.81 6.37 -13.44
CA ALA A 34 -3.80 6.93 -12.52
C ALA A 34 -4.92 5.93 -12.20
N LEU A 35 -5.38 5.13 -13.18
CA LEU A 35 -6.37 4.09 -12.96
C LEU A 35 -5.80 2.88 -12.19
N ALA A 36 -4.54 2.52 -12.44
CA ALA A 36 -3.85 1.48 -11.70
C ALA A 36 -3.62 1.88 -10.23
N ILE A 37 -3.33 3.15 -9.99
CA ILE A 37 -3.11 3.70 -8.64
C ILE A 37 -4.44 4.05 -7.97
N SER A 38 -5.48 4.47 -8.69
CA SER A 38 -6.79 4.78 -8.08
C SER A 38 -7.54 3.53 -7.60
N GLY A 39 -7.01 2.33 -7.86
CA GLY A 39 -7.48 1.09 -7.27
C GLY A 39 -7.08 0.90 -5.80
N GLY A 40 -6.17 1.71 -5.27
CA GLY A 40 -5.80 1.70 -3.86
C GLY A 40 -5.09 2.99 -3.48
N ALA A 41 -5.67 3.76 -2.55
CA ALA A 41 -4.87 4.76 -1.85
C ALA A 41 -3.59 4.09 -1.32
N PRO A 42 -2.43 4.76 -1.31
CA PRO A 42 -1.25 4.24 -0.64
C PRO A 42 -1.52 4.27 0.86
N SER A 43 -2.29 3.31 1.35
CA SER A 43 -2.49 3.07 2.76
C SER A 43 -1.23 2.37 3.26
N LEU A 44 -0.53 3.03 4.17
CA LEU A 44 0.54 2.42 4.93
C LEU A 44 -0.05 1.23 5.68
N ARG A 45 0.30 0.03 5.26
CA ARG A 45 -0.21 -1.18 5.88
C ARG A 45 0.61 -1.50 7.13
N LEU A 46 -0.08 -1.62 8.26
CA LEU A 46 0.49 -1.99 9.56
C LEU A 46 -0.04 -3.36 9.95
N ASP A 47 0.87 -4.32 10.03
CA ASP A 47 0.56 -5.69 10.44
C ASP A 47 0.65 -5.79 11.97
N VAL A 48 -0.41 -6.24 12.66
CA VAL A 48 -0.46 -6.32 14.13
C VAL A 48 -0.64 -7.75 14.59
N VAL A 49 0.30 -8.20 15.40
CA VAL A 49 0.33 -9.55 15.99
C VAL A 49 -0.08 -9.45 17.42
N ASN A 50 -1.17 -10.11 17.79
CA ASN A 50 -1.50 -10.26 19.19
C ASN A 50 -1.15 -11.67 19.66
N GLN A 51 -0.02 -11.81 20.37
CA GLN A 51 0.30 -13.06 21.08
C GLN A 51 -0.35 -13.10 22.47
N ASP A 52 -0.87 -11.97 22.96
CA ASP A 52 -1.55 -11.83 24.26
C ASP A 52 -3.07 -11.80 24.05
N GLU A 53 -3.63 -12.89 23.51
CA GLU A 53 -5.05 -12.98 23.12
C GLU A 53 -6.01 -12.63 24.26
N ASP A 54 -5.67 -13.02 25.49
CA ASP A 54 -6.46 -12.79 26.71
C ASP A 54 -6.09 -11.48 27.45
N GLY A 55 -5.16 -10.68 26.91
CA GLY A 55 -4.66 -9.48 27.55
C GLY A 55 -5.60 -8.28 27.39
N GLU A 56 -6.17 -7.78 28.50
CA GLU A 56 -7.03 -6.57 28.48
C GLU A 56 -6.31 -5.34 27.89
N VAL A 57 -5.00 -5.21 28.14
CA VAL A 57 -4.18 -4.10 27.64
C VAL A 57 -3.88 -4.26 26.14
N ALA A 58 -3.69 -5.50 25.68
CA ALA A 58 -3.50 -5.80 24.27
C ALA A 58 -4.79 -5.50 23.48
N ALA A 59 -5.94 -5.94 23.99
CA ALA A 59 -7.24 -5.63 23.42
C ALA A 59 -7.50 -4.12 23.34
N GLU A 60 -7.21 -3.36 24.39
CA GLU A 60 -7.36 -1.90 24.41
C GLU A 60 -6.46 -1.21 23.36
N LEU A 61 -5.22 -1.67 23.20
CA LEU A 61 -4.29 -1.16 22.18
C LEU A 61 -4.83 -1.42 20.77
N ILE A 62 -5.32 -2.64 20.51
CA ILE A 62 -5.89 -3.02 19.21
C ILE A 62 -7.13 -2.16 18.91
N THR A 63 -8.04 -1.96 19.87
CA THR A 63 -9.21 -1.09 19.68
C THR A 63 -8.82 0.35 19.36
N GLN A 64 -7.77 0.89 20.00
CA GLN A 64 -7.27 2.24 19.69
C GLN A 64 -6.66 2.31 18.30
N LEU A 65 -5.95 1.28 17.88
CA LEU A 65 -5.38 1.17 16.54
C LEU A 65 -6.51 1.13 15.50
N GLU A 66 -7.48 0.23 15.63
CA GLU A 66 -8.64 0.13 14.73
C GLU A 66 -9.41 1.45 14.60
N ALA A 67 -9.58 2.19 15.71
CA ALA A 67 -10.21 3.50 15.72
C ALA A 67 -9.44 4.55 14.91
N LEU A 68 -8.11 4.45 14.84
CA LEU A 68 -7.27 5.33 14.01
C LEU A 68 -7.38 4.99 12.52
N SER A 69 -7.58 3.72 12.17
CA SER A 69 -7.80 3.28 10.79
C SER A 69 -9.24 3.43 10.29
N ALA A 70 -10.18 3.88 11.13
CA ALA A 70 -11.58 4.12 10.75
C ALA A 70 -11.86 5.59 10.38
N GLY A 71 -10.86 6.48 10.44
CA GLY A 71 -11.01 7.90 10.16
C GLY A 71 -11.07 8.24 8.66
N GLU A 72 -11.70 9.36 8.29
CA GLU A 72 -11.92 9.75 6.88
C GLU A 72 -10.64 9.91 6.02
N ASP A 73 -9.46 9.99 6.63
CA ASP A 73 -8.19 10.18 5.93
C ASP A 73 -7.46 8.86 5.58
N ASN A 74 -7.88 7.69 6.08
CA ASN A 74 -7.40 6.32 5.78
C ASN A 74 -6.00 6.17 5.14
N VAL A 75 -5.00 6.83 5.74
CA VAL A 75 -3.59 6.72 5.31
C VAL A 75 -2.96 5.44 5.86
N VAL A 76 -3.60 4.77 6.82
CA VAL A 76 -3.07 3.57 7.49
C VAL A 76 -4.14 2.48 7.51
N VAL A 77 -3.81 1.30 6.98
CA VAL A 77 -4.65 0.10 7.06
C VAL A 77 -4.03 -0.83 8.10
N ILE A 78 -4.84 -1.26 9.07
CA ILE A 78 -4.37 -2.06 10.20
C ILE A 78 -4.88 -3.48 10.02
N CYS A 79 -3.94 -4.41 9.96
CA CYS A 79 -4.19 -5.81 9.69
C CYS A 79 -3.89 -6.62 10.95
N VAL A 80 -4.92 -6.85 11.76
CA VAL A 80 -4.81 -7.62 13.01
C VAL A 80 -4.98 -9.10 12.71
N TYR A 81 -3.97 -9.89 13.00
CA TYR A 81 -4.01 -11.34 12.77
C TYR A 81 -4.88 -12.03 13.83
N GLY A 82 -5.71 -13.00 13.41
CA GLY A 82 -6.64 -13.70 14.28
C GLY A 82 -7.90 -12.91 14.67
N ALA A 83 -8.05 -11.67 14.17
CA ALA A 83 -9.27 -10.90 14.35
C ALA A 83 -10.43 -11.50 13.54
N ALA A 84 -11.66 -11.37 14.06
CA ALA A 84 -12.85 -11.87 13.38
C ALA A 84 -13.23 -11.03 12.14
N ASP A 85 -12.79 -9.78 12.08
CA ASP A 85 -13.11 -8.82 11.03
C ASP A 85 -11.79 -8.21 10.51
N ILE A 86 -11.19 -8.87 9.52
CA ILE A 86 -9.97 -8.39 8.87
C ILE A 86 -10.38 -7.68 7.57
N PRO A 87 -9.94 -6.43 7.33
CA PRO A 87 -10.20 -5.73 6.08
C PRO A 87 -9.76 -6.56 4.86
N GLU A 88 -10.56 -6.58 3.78
CA GLU A 88 -10.21 -7.30 2.53
C GLU A 88 -8.86 -6.87 1.97
N GLU A 89 -8.50 -5.60 2.20
CA GLU A 89 -7.24 -4.98 1.83
C GLU A 89 -6.02 -5.64 2.49
N CYS A 90 -6.19 -6.35 3.60
CA CYS A 90 -5.09 -7.00 4.30
C CYS A 90 -4.63 -8.30 3.62
N ASP A 91 -5.45 -8.90 2.75
CA ASP A 91 -5.18 -10.18 2.07
C ASP A 91 -4.66 -11.28 3.03
N LEU A 92 -5.19 -11.29 4.26
CA LEU A 92 -4.83 -12.26 5.29
C LEU A 92 -5.88 -13.36 5.35
N SER A 93 -5.44 -14.61 5.22
CA SER A 93 -6.30 -15.74 5.56
C SER A 93 -6.25 -16.00 7.07
N ASN A 94 -7.40 -16.33 7.65
CA ASN A 94 -7.55 -16.63 9.08
C ASN A 94 -6.79 -17.92 9.52
N GLU A 95 -6.03 -18.55 8.61
CA GLU A 95 -5.31 -19.80 8.80
C GLU A 95 -3.78 -19.66 8.58
N ALA A 96 -3.27 -18.47 8.22
CA ALA A 96 -1.86 -18.28 7.89
C ALA A 96 -0.94 -18.29 9.12
N GLN A 97 0.18 -19.04 9.03
CA GLN A 97 1.25 -19.02 10.03
C GLN A 97 1.93 -17.65 10.06
N PHE A 98 1.51 -16.87 11.05
CA PHE A 98 1.80 -15.46 11.24
C PHE A 98 3.28 -15.05 11.05
N GLU A 99 4.22 -15.74 11.71
CA GLU A 99 5.63 -15.31 11.67
C GLU A 99 6.20 -15.33 10.26
N GLN A 100 5.85 -16.35 9.47
CA GLN A 100 6.40 -16.49 8.14
C GLN A 100 5.77 -15.50 7.16
N SER A 101 4.44 -15.38 7.14
CA SER A 101 3.75 -14.49 6.21
C SER A 101 3.95 -13.00 6.53
N GLY A 102 4.05 -12.64 7.81
CA GLY A 102 4.34 -11.27 8.22
C GLY A 102 5.78 -10.84 7.92
N LEU A 103 6.76 -11.73 8.08
CA LEU A 103 8.15 -11.49 7.69
C LEU A 103 8.31 -11.40 6.16
N GLU A 104 7.69 -12.31 5.42
CA GLU A 104 7.72 -12.30 3.94
C GLU A 104 7.16 -10.96 3.40
N ARG A 105 6.02 -10.48 3.93
CA ARG A 105 5.42 -9.20 3.50
C ARG A 105 6.24 -7.96 3.88
N LEU A 106 6.96 -8.02 5.00
CA LEU A 106 7.93 -6.98 5.38
C LEU A 106 9.14 -6.96 4.43
N GLU A 107 9.63 -8.14 4.03
CA GLU A 107 10.77 -8.28 3.11
C GLU A 107 10.41 -7.86 1.67
N GLU A 108 9.17 -8.12 1.24
CA GLU A 108 8.64 -7.73 -0.07
C GLU A 108 8.27 -6.23 -0.16
N GLY A 109 8.23 -5.52 0.98
CA GLY A 109 7.89 -4.10 1.05
C GLY A 109 6.39 -3.80 0.96
N ASP A 110 5.55 -4.83 1.08
CA ASP A 110 4.09 -4.75 1.04
C ASP A 110 3.48 -4.37 2.40
N ALA A 111 4.25 -4.49 3.49
CA ALA A 111 3.92 -3.95 4.82
C ALA A 111 4.89 -2.83 5.20
N ALA A 112 4.38 -1.71 5.70
CA ALA A 112 5.22 -0.58 6.14
C ALA A 112 5.88 -0.86 7.50
N ALA A 113 5.21 -1.63 8.36
CA ALA A 113 5.73 -2.07 9.65
C ALA A 113 4.93 -3.28 10.17
N ALA A 114 5.55 -4.05 11.07
CA ALA A 114 4.86 -5.03 11.90
C ALA A 114 4.99 -4.68 13.40
N LEU A 115 3.87 -4.77 14.12
CA LEU A 115 3.78 -4.55 15.56
C LEU A 115 3.49 -5.89 16.24
N ILE A 116 4.45 -6.39 17.03
CA ILE A 116 4.31 -7.63 17.80
C ILE A 116 3.93 -7.27 19.25
N ILE A 117 2.76 -7.70 19.69
CA ILE A 117 2.32 -7.64 21.10
C ILE A 117 2.65 -9.00 21.74
N PRO A 118 3.68 -9.08 22.61
CA PRO A 118 4.11 -10.34 23.20
C PRO A 118 3.16 -10.80 24.32
N GLU A 119 3.17 -12.11 24.62
CA GLU A 119 2.46 -12.67 25.77
C GLU A 119 2.83 -11.95 27.08
N GLY A 120 1.81 -11.63 27.89
CA GLY A 120 2.00 -10.93 29.16
C GLY A 120 2.24 -9.43 29.02
N PHE A 121 1.79 -8.83 27.92
CA PHE A 121 1.83 -7.38 27.69
C PHE A 121 0.99 -6.64 28.74
N ARG A 122 1.68 -5.98 29.67
CA ARG A 122 1.05 -5.30 30.81
C ARG A 122 1.63 -3.91 30.98
N ARG A 123 0.80 -2.99 31.48
CA ARG A 123 1.26 -1.68 31.94
C ARG A 123 2.25 -1.91 33.09
N ARG A 124 3.49 -1.41 32.95
CA ARG A 124 4.36 -1.23 34.11
C ARG A 124 3.77 -0.10 34.95
N CYS A 125 3.19 -0.47 36.09
CA CYS A 125 2.87 0.48 37.15
C CYS A 125 4.14 0.94 37.86
#